data_AF-A0A521YSQ9-F1
#
_entry.id   AF-A0A521YSQ9-F1
#
_cell.length_a   1.000
_cell.length_b   1.000
_cell.length_c   1.000
_cell.angle_alpha   90.00
_cell.angle_beta   90.00
_cell.angle_gamma   90.00
#
_symmetry.space_group_name_H-M   'P 1'
#
loop_
_entity.id
_entity.type
_entity.pdbx_description
1 polymer ?
#
loop_
_entity_poly.entity_id
_entity_poly.type
_entity_poly.pdbx_seq_one_letter_code
_entity_poly.pdbx_strand_id
1 'polypeptide(L)'
;MVEELSGVFASARGLLSNLLDLFTLEARRAGLTLVLMLACGAIGAILVVAAWLGLMAALALWAVSRGSSWEAALAIVAFANLAVAAALFWLCARVSRRLLFPATRRQLRPSRLELV
;
A
#
# COMPACT_ATOMS: atom_id res chain seq x y z
N MET A 1 -48.24 17.40 -17.28
CA MET A 1 -46.79 17.65 -17.47
C MET A 1 -46.07 17.97 -16.15
N VAL A 2 -46.57 18.89 -15.30
CA VAL A 2 -45.93 19.22 -14.01
C VAL A 2 -46.01 18.07 -12.98
N GLU A 3 -47.12 17.33 -12.92
CA GLU A 3 -47.28 16.18 -12.01
C GLU A 3 -46.32 15.02 -12.31
N GLU A 4 -46.06 14.72 -13.58
CA GLU A 4 -45.09 13.69 -13.98
C GLU A 4 -43.66 14.06 -13.55
N LEU A 5 -43.28 15.33 -13.67
CA LEU A 5 -41.98 15.81 -13.18
C LEU A 5 -41.85 15.66 -11.67
N SER A 6 -42.91 15.97 -10.92
CA SER A 6 -42.89 15.80 -9.45
C SER A 6 -42.82 14.33 -9.04
N GLY A 7 -43.50 13.43 -9.76
CA GLY A 7 -43.41 11.99 -9.53
C GLY A 7 -42.01 11.45 -9.80
N VAL A 8 -41.40 11.84 -10.91
CA VAL A 8 -40.03 11.45 -11.27
C VAL A 8 -39.02 12.00 -10.26
N PHE A 9 -39.18 13.24 -9.79
CA PHE A 9 -38.30 13.83 -8.79
C PHE A 9 -38.43 13.15 -7.42
N ALA A 10 -39.65 12.81 -7.00
CA ALA A 10 -39.90 12.06 -5.76
C ALA A 10 -39.28 10.66 -5.82
N SER A 11 -39.46 9.94 -6.93
CA SER A 11 -38.83 8.64 -7.16
C SER A 11 -37.30 8.74 -7.21
N ALA A 12 -36.74 9.74 -7.90
CA ALA A 12 -35.30 9.96 -7.95
C ALA A 12 -34.71 10.24 -6.56
N ARG A 13 -35.41 11.03 -5.73
CA ARG A 13 -34.99 11.32 -4.35
C ARG A 13 -35.07 10.08 -3.45
N GLY A 14 -36.09 9.25 -3.62
CA GLY A 14 -36.21 7.97 -2.90
C GLY A 14 -35.09 6.99 -3.26
N LEU A 15 -34.75 6.87 -4.54
CA LEU A 15 -33.63 6.05 -5.01
C LEU A 15 -32.28 6.57 -4.51
N LEU A 16 -32.07 7.89 -4.53
CA LEU A 16 -30.85 8.51 -4.01
C LEU A 16 -30.68 8.25 -2.51
N SER A 17 -31.75 8.33 -1.72
CA SER A 17 -31.72 8.01 -0.28
C SER A 17 -31.29 6.57 -0.04
N ASN A 18 -31.90 5.61 -0.75
CA ASN A 18 -31.54 4.20 -0.61
C ASN A 18 -30.09 3.92 -1.06
N LEU A 19 -29.63 4.55 -2.13
CA LEU A 19 -28.25 4.41 -2.59
C LEU A 19 -27.26 5.00 -1.59
N LEU A 20 -27.58 6.13 -0.95
CA LEU A 20 -26.74 6.73 0.10
C LEU A 20 -26.68 5.87 1.36
N ASP A 21 -27.80 5.27 1.79
CA ASP A 21 -27.81 4.33 2.92
C ASP A 21 -26.99 3.08 2.62
N LEU A 22 -27.14 2.51 1.41
CA LEU A 22 -26.35 1.37 0.96
C LEU A 22 -24.86 1.73 0.85
N PHE A 23 -24.53 2.89 0.27
CA PHE A 23 -23.16 3.40 0.16
C PHE A 23 -22.54 3.59 1.54
N THR A 24 -23.29 4.09 2.51
CA THR A 24 -22.77 4.33 3.86
C THR A 24 -22.50 3.00 4.56
N LEU A 25 -23.37 2.00 4.38
CA LEU A 25 -23.14 0.64 4.89
C LEU A 25 -21.95 -0.03 4.20
N GLU A 26 -21.87 0.05 2.87
CA GLU A 26 -20.77 -0.53 2.09
C GLU A 26 -19.44 0.17 2.38
N ALA A 27 -19.42 1.50 2.47
CA ALA A 27 -18.23 2.26 2.84
C ALA A 27 -17.75 1.91 4.25
N ARG A 28 -18.68 1.73 5.20
CA ARG A 28 -18.33 1.31 6.56
C ARG A 28 -17.80 -0.11 6.59
N ARG A 29 -18.40 -1.03 5.82
CA ARG A 29 -17.96 -2.43 5.73
C ARG A 29 -16.62 -2.56 5.00
N ALA A 30 -16.47 -1.91 3.85
CA ALA A 30 -15.23 -1.85 3.07
C ALA A 30 -14.12 -1.14 3.86
N GLY A 31 -14.44 -0.07 4.57
CA GLY A 31 -13.51 0.63 5.47
C GLY A 31 -13.01 -0.28 6.58
N LEU A 32 -13.91 -1.05 7.21
CA LEU A 32 -13.53 -2.01 8.26
C LEU A 32 -12.65 -3.15 7.70
N THR A 33 -12.95 -3.65 6.50
CA THR A 33 -12.10 -4.62 5.79
C THR A 33 -10.73 -4.04 5.43
N LEU A 34 -10.66 -2.78 4.95
CA LEU A 34 -9.41 -2.09 4.67
C LEU A 34 -8.56 -1.94 5.92
N VAL A 35 -9.15 -1.50 7.04
CA VAL A 35 -8.46 -1.38 8.33
C VAL A 35 -7.93 -2.75 8.79
N LEU A 36 -8.71 -3.81 8.65
CA LEU A 36 -8.25 -5.17 8.97
C LEU A 36 -7.09 -5.60 8.07
N MET A 37 -7.16 -5.35 6.75
CA MET A 37 -6.05 -5.66 5.84
C MET A 37 -4.78 -4.87 6.18
N LEU A 38 -4.91 -3.59 6.51
CA LEU A 38 -3.82 -2.74 6.98
C LEU A 38 -3.24 -3.24 8.30
N ALA A 39 -4.09 -3.62 9.26
CA ALA A 39 -3.67 -4.16 10.54
C ALA A 39 -2.94 -5.50 10.38
N CYS A 40 -3.49 -6.43 9.59
CA CYS A 40 -2.84 -7.70 9.27
C CYS A 40 -1.51 -7.48 8.54
N GLY A 41 -1.48 -6.54 7.57
CA GLY A 41 -0.26 -6.16 6.86
C GLY A 41 0.81 -5.58 7.79
N ALA A 42 0.41 -4.69 8.71
CA ALA A 42 1.30 -4.09 9.70
C ALA A 42 1.85 -5.12 10.69
N ILE A 43 0.98 -5.98 11.24
CA ILE A 43 1.38 -7.08 12.13
C ILE A 43 2.33 -8.04 11.40
N GLY A 44 2.00 -8.41 10.15
CA GLY A 44 2.86 -9.23 9.30
C GLY A 44 4.23 -8.59 9.07
N ALA A 45 4.27 -7.28 8.76
CA ALA A 45 5.52 -6.55 8.59
C ALA A 45 6.35 -6.54 9.88
N ILE A 46 5.73 -6.31 11.03
CA ILE A 46 6.40 -6.35 12.34
C ILE A 46 6.98 -7.74 12.60
N LEU A 47 6.22 -8.80 12.36
CA LEU A 47 6.67 -10.19 12.51
C LEU A 47 7.85 -10.50 11.59
N VAL A 48 7.81 -10.06 10.34
CA VAL A 48 8.90 -10.24 9.37
C VAL A 48 10.16 -9.50 9.85
N VAL A 49 10.03 -8.27 10.32
CA VAL A 49 11.17 -7.50 10.88
C VAL A 49 11.72 -8.18 12.13
N ALA A 50 10.87 -8.64 13.03
CA ALA A 50 11.28 -9.35 14.24
C ALA A 50 12.01 -10.67 13.91
N ALA A 51 11.46 -11.45 12.97
CA ALA A 51 12.10 -12.68 12.48
C ALA A 51 13.45 -12.40 11.83
N TRP A 52 13.57 -11.31 11.05
CA TRP A 52 14.83 -10.88 10.45
C TRP A 52 15.88 -10.53 11.50
N LEU A 53 15.50 -9.76 12.54
CA LEU A 53 16.40 -9.44 13.66
C LEU A 53 16.82 -10.69 14.43
N GLY A 54 15.88 -11.60 14.70
CA GLY A 54 16.17 -12.89 15.33
C GLY A 54 17.14 -13.75 14.51
N LEU A 55 16.96 -13.78 13.18
CA LEU A 55 17.87 -14.47 12.27
C LEU A 55 19.28 -13.87 12.31
N MET A 56 19.41 -12.54 12.29
CA MET A 56 20.71 -11.86 12.41
C MET A 56 21.38 -12.14 13.76
N ALA A 57 20.62 -12.13 14.85
CA ALA A 57 21.13 -12.47 16.18
C ALA A 57 21.62 -13.93 16.24
N ALA A 58 20.85 -14.88 15.68
CA ALA A 58 21.26 -16.28 15.58
C ALA A 58 22.54 -16.45 14.75
N LEU A 59 22.66 -15.73 13.63
CA LEU A 59 23.84 -15.75 12.77
C LEU A 59 25.07 -15.19 13.48
N ALA A 60 24.91 -14.10 14.23
CA ALA A 60 25.99 -13.51 15.02
C ALA A 60 26.45 -14.46 16.13
N LEU A 61 25.52 -15.06 16.89
CA LEU A 61 25.84 -16.05 17.92
C LEU A 61 26.56 -17.28 17.35
N TRP A 62 26.12 -17.76 16.19
CA TRP A 62 26.76 -18.88 15.50
C TRP A 62 28.16 -18.55 14.97
N ALA A 63 28.38 -17.32 14.51
CA ALA A 63 29.71 -16.87 14.11
C ALA A 63 30.66 -16.83 15.32
N VAL A 64 30.19 -16.27 16.44
CA VAL A 64 30.96 -16.21 17.69
C VAL A 64 31.24 -17.61 18.25
N SER A 65 30.28 -18.54 18.19
CA SER A 65 30.48 -19.90 18.70
C SER A 65 31.52 -20.71 17.93
N ARG A 66 31.84 -20.32 16.69
CA ARG A 66 32.95 -20.89 15.90
C ARG A 66 34.31 -20.27 16.21
N GLY A 67 34.40 -19.39 17.20
CA GLY A 67 35.62 -18.68 17.56
C GLY A 67 35.87 -17.41 16.73
N SER A 68 34.87 -16.92 15.98
CA SER A 68 35.00 -15.67 15.25
C SER A 68 34.97 -14.49 16.23
N SER A 69 35.76 -13.44 15.95
CA SER A 69 35.75 -12.22 16.75
C SER A 69 34.40 -11.51 16.67
N TRP A 70 34.05 -10.77 17.72
CA TRP A 70 32.80 -10.00 17.78
C TRP A 70 32.69 -8.98 16.63
N GLU A 71 33.83 -8.45 16.19
CA GLU A 71 33.95 -7.54 15.06
C GLU A 71 33.48 -8.18 13.76
N ALA A 72 33.88 -9.42 13.48
CA ALA A 72 33.47 -10.13 12.28
C ALA A 72 31.96 -10.46 12.30
N ALA A 73 31.40 -10.81 13.46
CA ALA A 73 29.96 -11.04 13.59
C ALA A 73 29.16 -9.76 13.33
N LEU A 74 29.60 -8.62 13.89
CA LEU A 74 28.99 -7.30 13.64
C LEU A 74 29.14 -6.87 12.18
N ALA A 75 30.27 -7.15 11.53
CA ALA A 75 30.47 -6.86 10.13
C ALA A 75 29.46 -7.61 9.24
N ILE A 76 29.23 -8.91 9.49
CA ILE A 76 28.25 -9.70 8.73
C ILE A 76 26.83 -9.11 8.88
N VAL A 77 26.43 -8.77 10.11
CA VAL A 77 25.12 -8.13 10.37
C VAL A 77 25.02 -6.77 9.68
N ALA A 78 26.09 -5.97 9.68
CA ALA A 78 26.13 -4.68 9.02
C ALA A 78 25.97 -4.83 7.50
N PHE A 79 26.69 -5.75 6.86
CA PHE A 79 26.57 -6.02 5.43
C PHE A 79 25.17 -6.51 5.04
N ALA A 80 24.56 -7.37 5.85
CA ALA A 80 23.19 -7.85 5.61
C ALA A 80 22.18 -6.67 5.65
N ASN A 81 22.30 -5.77 6.62
CA ASN A 81 21.44 -4.57 6.68
C ASN A 81 21.69 -3.62 5.51
N LEU A 82 22.94 -3.45 5.09
CA LEU A 82 23.31 -2.60 3.96
C LEU A 82 22.74 -3.14 2.64
N ALA A 83 22.72 -4.46 2.46
CA ALA A 83 22.09 -5.11 1.32
C ALA A 83 20.57 -4.86 1.28
N VAL A 84 19.88 -4.97 2.41
CA VAL A 84 18.44 -4.66 2.51
C VAL A 84 18.17 -3.18 2.21
N ALA A 85 18.98 -2.27 2.77
CA ALA A 85 18.88 -0.84 2.50
C ALA A 85 19.07 -0.52 1.01
N ALA A 86 20.07 -1.14 0.36
CA ALA A 86 20.30 -0.99 -1.07
C ALA A 86 19.14 -1.52 -1.91
N ALA A 87 18.58 -2.68 -1.56
CA ALA A 87 17.42 -3.25 -2.24
C ALA A 87 16.18 -2.35 -2.13
N LEU A 88 15.91 -1.80 -0.93
CA LEU A 88 14.83 -0.84 -0.70
C LEU A 88 15.04 0.45 -1.50
N PHE A 89 16.26 1.00 -1.50
CA PHE A 89 16.61 2.18 -2.28
C PHE A 89 16.38 1.94 -3.78
N TRP A 90 16.80 0.78 -4.29
CA TRP A 90 16.59 0.42 -5.69
C TRP A 90 15.11 0.24 -6.04
N LEU A 91 14.32 -0.38 -5.15
CA LEU A 91 12.89 -0.51 -5.33
C LEU A 91 12.20 0.86 -5.35
N CYS A 92 12.53 1.75 -4.40
CA CYS A 92 12.03 3.13 -4.37
C CYS A 92 12.40 3.89 -5.64
N ALA A 93 13.63 3.77 -6.12
CA ALA A 93 14.07 4.38 -7.37
C ALA A 93 13.29 3.82 -8.58
N ARG A 94 13.03 2.50 -8.61
CA ARG A 94 12.27 1.84 -9.68
C ARG A 94 10.80 2.24 -9.68
N VAL A 95 10.17 2.30 -8.52
CA VAL A 95 8.76 2.72 -8.36
C VAL A 95 8.62 4.20 -8.73
N SER A 96 9.52 5.06 -8.28
CA SER A 96 9.53 6.49 -8.63
C SER A 96 9.64 6.69 -10.14
N ARG A 97 10.53 5.96 -10.82
CA ARG A 97 10.65 5.98 -12.29
C ARG A 97 9.37 5.50 -12.99
N ARG A 98 8.61 4.58 -12.39
CA ARG A 98 7.31 4.12 -12.93
C ARG A 98 6.17 5.09 -12.66
N LEU A 99 6.21 5.88 -11.60
CA LEU A 99 5.19 6.89 -11.29
C LEU A 99 5.38 8.18 -12.09
N LEU A 100 6.62 8.54 -12.43
CA LEU A 100 6.96 9.82 -13.07
C LEU A 100 6.52 10.01 -14.54
N PHE A 101 5.98 8.99 -15.22
CA PHE A 101 5.74 9.09 -16.68
C PHE A 101 4.42 8.56 -17.27
N PRO A 102 3.65 7.63 -16.66
CA PRO A 102 2.41 7.15 -17.28
C PRO A 102 1.16 7.95 -16.90
N ALA A 103 1.04 8.38 -15.64
CA ALA A 103 -0.19 9.00 -15.14
C ALA A 103 -0.39 10.43 -15.68
N THR A 104 0.66 11.24 -15.66
CA THR A 104 0.65 12.62 -16.19
C THR A 104 0.40 12.64 -17.71
N ARG A 105 0.95 11.66 -18.45
CA ARG A 105 0.72 11.54 -19.90
C ARG A 105 -0.68 11.06 -20.26
N ARG A 106 -1.32 10.24 -19.42
CA ARG A 106 -2.70 9.79 -19.63
C ARG A 106 -3.72 10.90 -19.37
N GLN A 107 -3.45 11.78 -18.41
CA GLN A 107 -4.32 12.93 -18.11
C GLN A 107 -4.12 14.12 -19.05
N LEU A 108 -2.96 14.22 -19.70
CA LEU A 108 -2.66 15.26 -20.69
C LEU A 108 -3.00 14.89 -22.13
N ARG A 109 -3.69 13.77 -22.39
CA ARG A 109 -4.27 13.53 -23.71
C ARG A 109 -5.52 14.41 -23.80
N PRO A 110 -5.45 15.60 -24.43
CA PRO A 110 -6.63 16.42 -24.58
C PRO A 110 -7.52 15.67 -25.55
N SER A 111 -8.79 15.52 -25.20
CA SER A 111 -9.88 15.24 -26.14
C SER A 111 -10.05 16.43 -27.10
N ARG A 112 -8.98 16.81 -27.80
CA ARG A 112 -8.94 17.78 -28.87
C ARG A 112 -8.85 16.97 -30.15
N LEU A 113 -9.99 16.49 -30.61
CA LEU A 113 -10.34 16.28 -32.02
C LEU A 113 -11.85 16.03 -32.11
N GLU A 114 -12.64 16.83 -31.38
CA GLU A 114 -13.99 17.16 -31.83
C GLU A 114 -13.95 18.65 -32.16
N LEU A 115 -14.40 18.99 -33.38
CA LEU A 115 -14.61 20.32 -33.94
C LEU A 115 -13.39 21.01 -34.61
N VAL A 116 -13.05 20.58 -35.84
CA VAL A 116 -13.00 21.46 -37.03
C VAL A 116 -13.52 20.68 -38.24
#